data_AF-A0A0D2KG46-F1
#
_entry.id   AF-A0A0D2KG46-F1
#
_cell.length_a   1.000
_cell.length_b   1.000
_cell.length_c   1.000
_cell.angle_alpha   90.00
_cell.angle_beta   90.00
_cell.angle_gamma   90.00
#
_symmetry.space_group_name_H-M   'P 1'
#
loop_
_entity.id
_entity.type
_entity.pdbx_description
1 polymer ?
#
loop_
_entity_poly.entity_id
_entity_poly.type
_entity_poly.pdbx_seq_one_letter_code
_entity_poly.pdbx_strand_id
1 'polypeptide(L)'
;MLLDDARDFLKSEKWYADCGIPFRRGYLLHGVPGSGKSSLIHALAGQLQLDIYVVSLSASWISDNPLTALMGRVPARCVLLLEDLDAAFVRSTNRDDDSLDHDAGGAGDNQNSGGGMDSTAFPSFGGLGPSRRRRYGRSDGLSDMNTLSLSGLLNALDGVAASEGRLLFA
;
A
#
# COMPACT_ATOMS: atom_id res chain seq x y z
N MET A 1 -12.02 31.37 2.83
CA MET A 1 -12.92 30.19 2.93
C MET A 1 -12.26 28.82 2.67
N LEU A 2 -11.01 28.71 2.20
CA LEU A 2 -10.17 27.50 2.41
C LEU A 2 -8.71 27.96 2.35
N LEU A 3 -8.42 28.74 1.31
CA LEU A 3 -7.17 29.48 1.16
C LEU A 3 -6.83 30.35 2.39
N ASP A 4 -7.80 31.12 2.90
CA ASP A 4 -7.57 31.96 4.07
C ASP A 4 -7.26 31.13 5.32
N ASP A 5 -7.97 30.02 5.50
CA ASP A 5 -7.72 29.08 6.59
C ASP A 5 -6.33 28.46 6.50
N ALA A 6 -5.92 28.05 5.29
CA ALA A 6 -4.57 27.54 5.04
C ALA A 6 -3.50 28.61 5.30
N ARG A 7 -3.75 29.88 4.92
CA ARG A 7 -2.85 31.00 5.22
C ARG A 7 -2.75 31.29 6.71
N ASP A 8 -3.87 31.25 7.42
CA ASP A 8 -3.92 31.51 8.85
C ASP A 8 -3.24 30.39 9.64
N PHE A 9 -3.40 29.14 9.20
CA PHE A 9 -2.62 28.02 9.71
C PHE A 9 -1.12 28.25 9.54
N LEU A 10 -0.65 28.58 8.34
CA LEU A 10 0.78 28.83 8.09
C LEU A 10 1.37 29.99 8.92
N LYS A 11 0.55 30.92 9.40
CA LYS A 11 0.98 32.05 10.25
C LYS A 11 0.88 31.75 11.75
N SER A 12 0.12 30.74 12.15
CA SER A 12 -0.20 30.44 13.56
C SER A 12 0.75 29.46 14.23
N GLU A 13 1.88 29.12 13.60
CA GLU A 13 2.92 28.21 14.14
C GLU A 13 3.28 28.53 15.61
N LYS A 14 3.48 29.81 15.93
CA LYS A 14 3.79 30.25 17.30
C LYS A 14 2.67 29.93 18.28
N TRP A 15 1.41 30.14 17.90
CA TRP A 15 0.26 29.85 18.75
C TRP A 15 0.13 28.35 19.02
N TYR A 16 0.39 27.50 18.02
CA TYR A 16 0.43 26.05 18.19
C TYR A 16 1.53 25.63 19.18
N ALA A 17 2.73 26.22 19.06
CA ALA A 17 3.83 25.97 19.98
C ALA A 17 3.52 26.42 21.41
N ASP A 18 2.94 27.61 21.58
CA ASP A 18 2.55 28.17 22.89
C ASP A 18 1.45 27.32 23.58
N CYS A 19 0.54 26.75 22.79
CA CYS A 19 -0.50 25.85 23.28
C CYS A 19 -0.04 24.39 23.46
N GLY A 20 1.18 24.04 23.04
CA GLY A 20 1.72 22.69 23.13
C GLY A 20 0.97 21.66 22.28
N ILE A 21 0.33 22.10 21.19
CA ILE A 21 -0.42 21.24 20.27
C ILE A 21 0.38 21.02 18.98
N PRO A 22 0.39 19.79 18.42
CA PRO A 22 1.12 19.50 17.19
C PRO A 22 0.69 20.42 16.04
N PHE A 23 1.66 21.02 15.34
CA PHE A 23 1.38 21.98 14.26
C PHE A 23 0.99 21.26 12.96
N ARG A 24 -0.26 20.77 12.91
CA ARG A 24 -0.78 19.95 11.80
C ARG A 24 -2.15 20.45 11.33
N ARG A 25 -2.36 20.44 10.01
CA ARG A 25 -3.65 20.76 9.37
C ARG A 25 -3.95 19.76 8.26
N GLY A 26 -5.11 19.13 8.35
CA GLY A 26 -5.63 18.21 7.34
C GLY A 26 -6.94 18.72 6.74
N TYR A 27 -7.09 18.58 5.44
CA TYR A 27 -8.32 18.86 4.69
C TYR A 27 -8.74 17.59 3.95
N LEU A 28 -10.04 17.30 3.98
CA LEU A 28 -10.63 16.22 3.20
C LEU A 28 -11.54 16.82 2.14
N LEU A 29 -11.22 16.62 0.87
CA LEU A 29 -12.04 17.03 -0.26
C LEU A 29 -12.75 15.80 -0.83
N HIS A 30 -14.06 15.73 -0.65
CA HIS A 30 -14.88 14.64 -1.17
C HIS A 30 -15.88 15.14 -2.22
N GLY A 31 -16.25 14.27 -3.16
CA GLY A 31 -17.19 14.58 -4.23
C GLY A 31 -17.02 13.66 -5.43
N VAL A 32 -17.91 13.80 -6.40
CA VAL A 32 -17.91 12.98 -7.63
C VAL A 32 -16.55 13.04 -8.37
N PRO A 33 -16.14 11.97 -9.08
CA PRO A 33 -14.94 12.02 -9.91
C PRO A 33 -15.07 13.13 -10.96
N GLY A 34 -13.96 13.80 -11.27
CA GLY A 34 -13.94 14.91 -12.23
C GLY A 34 -14.43 16.26 -11.68
N SER A 35 -14.79 16.38 -10.39
CA SER A 35 -15.21 17.65 -9.78
C SER A 35 -14.07 18.65 -9.51
N GLY A 36 -12.85 18.40 -10.03
CA GLY A 36 -11.72 19.32 -9.93
C GLY A 36 -11.05 19.40 -8.56
N LYS A 37 -11.21 18.39 -7.69
CA LYS A 37 -10.61 18.38 -6.33
C LYS A 37 -9.08 18.51 -6.37
N SER A 38 -8.40 17.61 -7.08
CA SER A 38 -6.94 17.69 -7.25
C SER A 38 -6.53 19.01 -7.93
N SER A 39 -7.27 19.45 -8.95
CA SER A 39 -7.03 20.75 -9.61
C SER A 39 -7.12 21.94 -8.64
N LEU A 40 -8.07 21.93 -7.71
CA LEU A 40 -8.20 22.97 -6.68
C LEU A 40 -7.00 22.96 -5.73
N ILE A 41 -6.52 21.79 -5.33
CA ILE A 41 -5.34 21.65 -4.46
C ILE A 41 -4.09 22.18 -5.16
N HIS A 42 -3.91 21.85 -6.45
CA HIS A 42 -2.80 22.39 -7.25
C HIS A 42 -2.85 23.91 -7.35
N ALA A 43 -4.03 24.49 -7.61
CA ALA A 43 -4.20 25.93 -7.66
C ALA A 43 -3.93 26.60 -6.30
N LEU A 44 -4.39 25.99 -5.21
CA LEU A 44 -4.17 26.46 -3.84
C LEU A 44 -2.68 26.45 -3.47
N ALA A 45 -1.97 25.36 -3.77
CA ALA A 45 -0.53 25.25 -3.53
C ALA A 45 0.27 26.29 -4.33
N GLY A 46 -0.10 26.50 -5.60
CA GLY A 46 0.49 27.55 -6.44
C GLY A 46 0.28 28.95 -5.86
N GLN A 47 -0.88 29.22 -5.26
CA GLN A 47 -1.16 30.50 -4.62
C GLN A 47 -0.45 30.69 -3.27
N LEU A 48 -0.17 29.59 -2.56
CA LEU A 48 0.60 29.60 -1.31
C LEU A 48 2.12 29.51 -1.53
N GLN A 49 2.57 29.31 -2.79
CA GLN A 49 3.98 29.10 -3.14
C GLN A 49 4.61 27.92 -2.38
N LEU A 50 3.86 26.82 -2.28
CA LEU A 50 4.30 25.59 -1.61
C LEU A 50 4.49 24.47 -2.64
N ASP A 51 5.51 23.65 -2.42
CA ASP A 51 5.71 22.43 -3.20
C ASP A 51 4.66 21.38 -2.85
N ILE A 52 4.22 20.63 -3.87
CA ILE A 52 3.22 19.58 -3.72
C ILE A 52 3.92 18.22 -3.78
N TYR A 53 3.69 17.42 -2.74
CA TYR A 53 4.12 16.04 -2.65
C TYR A 53 2.89 15.15 -2.77
N VAL A 54 2.81 14.36 -3.84
CA VAL A 54 1.67 13.47 -4.09
C VAL A 54 2.03 12.06 -3.71
N VAL A 55 1.17 11.42 -2.91
CA VAL A 55 1.25 10.01 -2.54
C VAL A 55 -0.07 9.35 -2.91
N SER A 56 -0.07 8.49 -3.92
CA SER A 56 -1.23 7.64 -4.22
C SER A 56 -1.20 6.42 -3.29
N LEU A 57 -2.27 6.24 -2.52
CA LEU A 57 -2.39 5.14 -1.56
C LEU A 57 -2.86 3.84 -2.22
N SER A 58 -3.32 3.88 -3.47
CA SER A 58 -3.72 2.69 -4.24
C SER A 58 -2.50 1.93 -4.81
N ALA A 59 -1.34 2.57 -4.86
CA ALA A 59 -0.09 2.05 -5.38
C ALA A 59 0.35 0.73 -4.73
N SER A 60 0.67 -0.30 -5.54
CA SER A 60 1.03 -1.64 -5.04
C SER A 60 2.24 -1.69 -4.11
N TRP A 61 3.17 -0.74 -4.22
CA TRP A 61 4.39 -0.68 -3.42
C TRP A 61 4.19 0.05 -2.08
N ILE A 62 3.04 0.70 -1.87
CA ILE A 62 2.76 1.39 -0.61
C ILE A 62 2.38 0.34 0.45
N SER A 63 3.04 0.43 1.60
CA SER A 63 2.73 -0.34 2.80
C SER A 63 3.10 0.53 4.00
N ASP A 64 2.77 0.08 5.21
CA ASP A 64 2.91 0.87 6.44
C ASP A 64 4.33 1.44 6.62
N ASN A 65 5.37 0.63 6.35
CA ASN A 65 6.76 1.02 6.56
C ASN A 65 7.27 2.04 5.51
N PRO A 66 7.14 1.80 4.19
CA PRO A 66 7.39 2.81 3.16
C PRO A 66 6.60 4.10 3.37
N LEU A 67 5.32 4.02 3.72
CA LEU A 67 4.49 5.20 3.97
C LEU A 67 5.05 6.01 5.14
N THR A 68 5.33 5.37 6.27
CA THR A 68 5.93 6.04 7.44
C THR A 68 7.27 6.69 7.09
N ALA A 69 8.11 5.99 6.32
CA ALA A 69 9.40 6.52 5.87
C ALA A 69 9.25 7.73 4.93
N LEU A 70 8.27 7.71 4.02
CA LEU A 70 7.94 8.86 3.16
C LEU A 70 7.45 10.04 4.02
N MET A 71 6.53 9.80 4.95
CA MET A 71 6.02 10.83 5.85
C MET A 71 7.11 11.49 6.70
N GLY A 72 8.15 10.75 7.08
CA GLY A 72 9.30 11.30 7.81
C GLY A 72 10.29 12.10 6.94
N ARG A 73 10.32 11.87 5.62
CA ARG A 73 11.23 12.55 4.68
C ARG A 73 10.63 13.77 4.01
N VAL A 74 9.30 13.91 4.01
CA VAL A 74 8.60 15.06 3.44
C VAL A 74 8.98 16.32 4.24
N PRO A 75 9.47 17.38 3.57
CA PRO A 75 9.93 18.59 4.24
C PRO A 75 8.76 19.33 4.92
N ALA A 76 9.10 20.20 5.86
CA ALA A 76 8.16 21.16 6.42
C ALA A 76 7.80 22.23 5.37
N ARG A 77 6.67 22.93 5.57
CA ARG A 77 6.16 23.96 4.66
C ARG A 77 5.92 23.44 3.24
N CYS A 78 5.18 22.34 3.14
CA CYS A 78 4.73 21.79 1.87
C CYS A 78 3.24 21.46 1.90
N VAL A 79 2.70 21.16 0.72
CA VAL A 79 1.39 20.51 0.55
C VAL A 79 1.62 19.02 0.33
N LEU A 80 1.08 18.18 1.21
CA LEU A 80 1.07 16.74 1.06
C LEU A 80 -0.33 16.32 0.58
N LEU A 81 -0.40 15.76 -0.62
CA LEU A 81 -1.63 15.26 -1.22
C LEU A 81 -1.65 13.73 -1.18
N LEU A 82 -2.65 13.19 -0.51
CA LEU A 82 -2.98 11.76 -0.53
C LEU A 82 -4.09 11.53 -1.56
N GLU A 83 -3.84 10.73 -2.58
CA GLU A 83 -4.85 10.35 -3.56
C GLU A 83 -5.30 8.90 -3.39
N ASP A 84 -6.47 8.59 -3.93
CA ASP A 84 -7.07 7.25 -3.99
C ASP A 84 -7.23 6.55 -2.62
N LEU A 85 -7.60 7.32 -1.59
CA LEU A 85 -7.83 6.80 -0.23
C LEU A 85 -8.91 5.71 -0.19
N ASP A 86 -9.98 5.90 -0.97
CA ASP A 86 -11.10 4.97 -1.11
C ASP A 86 -10.68 3.63 -1.74
N ALA A 87 -9.90 3.67 -2.82
CA ALA A 87 -9.41 2.46 -3.49
C ALA A 87 -8.43 1.66 -2.61
N ALA A 88 -7.62 2.35 -1.79
CA ALA A 88 -6.70 1.70 -0.87
C ALA A 88 -7.43 0.88 0.21
N PHE A 89 -8.56 1.38 0.73
CA PHE A 89 -9.26 0.74 1.84
C PHE A 89 -10.20 -0.39 1.44
N VAL A 90 -10.86 -0.31 0.29
CA VAL A 90 -11.70 -1.41 -0.23
C VAL A 90 -10.89 -2.70 -0.39
N ARG A 91 -9.59 -2.58 -0.68
CA ARG A 91 -8.69 -3.73 -0.82
C ARG A 91 -8.27 -4.34 0.51
N SER A 92 -8.18 -3.53 1.57
CA SER A 92 -7.79 -3.99 2.90
C SER A 92 -8.93 -4.68 3.63
N THR A 93 -10.18 -4.24 3.46
CA THR A 93 -11.35 -4.90 4.07
C THR A 93 -11.65 -6.28 3.48
N ASN A 94 -11.33 -6.51 2.20
CA ASN A 94 -11.52 -7.82 1.56
C ASN A 94 -10.53 -8.91 2.04
N ARG A 95 -9.53 -8.58 2.87
CA ARG A 95 -8.58 -9.56 3.41
C ARG A 95 -9.05 -10.25 4.68
N ASP A 96 -10.08 -9.70 5.33
CA ASP A 96 -10.57 -10.22 6.59
C ASP A 96 -11.70 -11.27 6.40
N ASP A 97 -11.99 -11.69 5.15
CA ASP A 97 -13.21 -12.45 4.81
C ASP A 97 -13.02 -13.79 4.05
N ASP A 98 -11.81 -14.38 3.97
CA ASP A 98 -11.61 -15.71 3.36
C ASP A 98 -11.11 -16.79 4.33
N SER A 99 -11.71 -16.88 5.53
CA SER A 99 -11.43 -17.97 6.48
C SER A 99 -12.65 -18.79 6.93
N LEU A 100 -13.72 -18.86 6.15
CA LEU A 100 -14.80 -19.84 6.34
C LEU A 100 -15.18 -20.43 4.98
N ASP A 101 -15.30 -21.76 4.92
CA ASP A 101 -15.82 -22.57 3.81
C ASP A 101 -14.80 -23.17 2.83
N HIS A 102 -14.01 -24.14 3.30
CA HIS A 102 -13.66 -25.30 2.47
C HIS A 102 -13.31 -26.52 3.36
N ASP A 103 -14.32 -27.25 3.82
CA ASP A 103 -14.15 -28.68 4.15
C ASP A 103 -15.47 -29.44 4.00
N ALA A 104 -15.80 -29.75 2.74
CA ALA A 104 -16.77 -30.78 2.41
C ALA A 104 -16.40 -31.45 1.07
N GLY A 105 -15.94 -32.70 1.17
CA GLY A 105 -16.09 -33.71 0.11
C GLY A 105 -14.86 -34.02 -0.73
N GLY A 106 -14.25 -35.18 -0.48
CA GLY A 106 -13.28 -35.78 -1.40
C GLY A 106 -12.82 -37.16 -0.95
N ALA A 107 -13.56 -38.19 -1.36
CA ALA A 107 -13.33 -39.60 -1.06
C ALA A 107 -11.92 -40.09 -1.48
N GLY A 108 -11.18 -40.69 -0.54
CA GLY A 108 -9.95 -41.41 -0.79
C GLY A 108 -10.21 -42.89 -1.02
N ASP A 109 -10.21 -43.31 -2.28
CA ASP A 109 -10.24 -44.72 -2.68
C ASP A 109 -8.78 -45.21 -2.81
N ASN A 110 -8.34 -46.07 -1.88
CA ASN A 110 -6.96 -46.54 -1.79
C ASN A 110 -6.91 -48.05 -2.05
N GLN A 111 -6.62 -48.44 -3.28
CA GLN A 111 -6.21 -49.81 -3.63
C GLN A 111 -4.85 -49.76 -4.33
N ASN A 112 -3.79 -50.10 -3.59
CA ASN A 112 -2.55 -50.55 -4.17
C ASN A 112 -1.99 -51.71 -3.32
N SER A 113 -2.17 -52.92 -3.82
CA SER A 113 -1.44 -54.12 -3.41
C SER A 113 -0.55 -54.53 -4.56
N GLY A 114 0.77 -54.43 -4.35
CA GLY A 114 1.78 -54.82 -5.32
C GLY A 114 2.08 -56.32 -5.33
N GLY A 115 2.87 -56.75 -6.32
CA GLY A 115 3.58 -58.02 -6.28
C GLY A 115 4.03 -58.53 -7.64
N GLY A 116 5.34 -58.76 -7.78
CA GLY A 116 5.99 -59.54 -8.85
C GLY A 116 6.91 -58.68 -9.73
N MET A 117 8.24 -58.82 -9.76
CA MET A 117 9.02 -60.05 -9.61
C MET A 117 9.46 -60.57 -10.99
N ASP A 118 10.25 -59.82 -11.77
CA ASP A 118 11.10 -60.42 -12.80
C ASP A 118 12.49 -59.77 -12.79
N SER A 119 13.50 -60.63 -12.82
CA SER A 119 14.91 -60.41 -12.63
C SER A 119 15.63 -61.05 -13.82
N THR A 120 16.13 -60.26 -14.77
CA THR A 120 17.20 -60.72 -15.67
C THR A 120 18.05 -59.55 -16.21
N ALA A 121 19.37 -59.79 -16.20
CA ALA A 121 20.44 -59.23 -17.07
C ALA A 121 21.11 -57.86 -16.77
N PHE A 122 22.28 -57.98 -16.13
CA PHE A 122 23.64 -57.41 -16.35
C PHE A 122 23.93 -56.24 -17.34
N PRO A 123 25.10 -55.54 -17.18
CA PRO A 123 25.31 -54.12 -17.50
C PRO A 123 26.12 -53.84 -18.79
N SER A 124 25.98 -52.64 -19.37
CA SER A 124 27.11 -51.82 -19.89
C SER A 124 26.70 -50.52 -20.58
N PHE A 125 27.37 -49.44 -20.15
CA PHE A 125 27.93 -48.30 -20.90
C PHE A 125 27.34 -47.86 -22.25
N GLY A 126 26.92 -46.58 -22.28
CA GLY A 126 27.03 -45.70 -23.46
C GLY A 126 25.71 -45.16 -23.98
N GLY A 127 25.42 -43.87 -23.76
CA GLY A 127 24.29 -43.22 -24.43
C GLY A 127 24.03 -41.78 -23.97
N LEU A 128 24.33 -40.84 -24.85
CA LEU A 128 24.13 -39.39 -24.72
C LEU A 128 22.64 -38.99 -24.78
N GLY A 129 22.18 -38.17 -23.82
CA GLY A 129 20.96 -37.33 -23.90
C GLY A 129 19.61 -38.07 -23.80
N PRO A 130 18.52 -37.44 -23.30
CA PRO A 130 18.15 -36.06 -23.63
C PRO A 130 17.79 -35.16 -22.43
N SER A 131 17.98 -33.86 -22.66
CA SER A 131 17.18 -32.74 -22.15
C SER A 131 16.34 -33.00 -20.90
N ARG A 132 16.94 -32.79 -19.72
CA ARG A 132 16.19 -32.38 -18.54
C ARG A 132 15.52 -31.05 -18.87
N ARG A 133 14.28 -31.11 -19.37
CA ARG A 133 13.31 -30.02 -19.25
C ARG A 133 13.22 -29.72 -17.76
N ARG A 134 14.04 -28.78 -17.28
CA ARG A 134 13.74 -28.03 -16.06
C ARG A 134 12.40 -27.37 -16.34
N ARG A 135 11.35 -28.04 -15.87
CA ARG A 135 10.05 -27.44 -15.62
C ARG A 135 10.30 -26.43 -14.49
N TYR A 136 10.85 -25.27 -14.84
CA TYR A 136 10.76 -24.09 -13.99
C TYR A 136 9.32 -23.61 -14.18
N GLY A 137 8.43 -24.26 -13.44
CA GLY A 137 7.05 -23.84 -13.34
C GLY A 137 7.05 -22.47 -12.70
N ARG A 138 6.66 -21.48 -13.50
CA ARG A 138 5.89 -20.32 -13.06
C ARG A 138 6.63 -19.37 -12.12
N SER A 139 7.47 -18.53 -12.73
CA SER A 139 7.66 -17.17 -12.23
C SER A 139 6.35 -16.38 -12.35
N ASP A 140 6.21 -15.44 -11.42
CA ASP A 140 5.26 -14.33 -11.39
C ASP A 140 3.80 -14.65 -11.09
N GLY A 141 3.56 -14.84 -9.80
CA GLY A 141 2.49 -14.12 -9.12
C GLY A 141 3.09 -13.34 -7.95
N LEU A 142 3.90 -12.30 -8.22
CA LEU A 142 4.12 -11.27 -7.22
C LEU A 142 2.78 -10.59 -7.05
N SER A 143 1.97 -11.09 -6.11
CA SER A 143 0.76 -10.43 -5.71
C SER A 143 1.21 -9.10 -5.12
N ASP A 144 1.06 -8.07 -5.95
CA ASP A 144 1.23 -6.64 -5.70
C ASP A 144 0.27 -6.20 -4.57
N MET A 145 0.40 -6.83 -3.41
CA MET A 145 -0.50 -6.71 -2.29
C MET A 145 -0.10 -5.47 -1.52
N ASN A 146 -0.74 -4.35 -1.86
CA ASN A 146 -0.75 -3.16 -1.04
C ASN A 146 -1.18 -3.55 0.38
N THR A 147 -0.25 -3.66 1.32
CA THR A 147 -0.52 -4.10 2.71
C THR A 147 -0.79 -2.93 3.64
N LEU A 148 -1.21 -1.79 3.10
CA LEU A 148 -1.54 -0.63 3.91
C LEU A 148 -2.72 -0.94 4.83
N SER A 149 -2.48 -0.82 6.13
CA SER A 149 -3.50 -0.92 7.16
C SER A 149 -4.03 0.47 7.53
N LEU A 150 -5.28 0.54 8.02
CA LEU A 150 -5.83 1.79 8.59
C LEU A 150 -4.95 2.31 9.74
N SER A 151 -4.50 1.41 10.61
CA SER A 151 -3.58 1.74 11.70
C SER A 151 -2.23 2.25 11.18
N GLY A 152 -1.69 1.64 10.12
CA GLY A 152 -0.47 2.07 9.46
C GLY A 152 -0.59 3.49 8.89
N LEU A 153 -1.70 3.80 8.20
CA LEU A 153 -1.95 5.16 7.72
C LEU A 153 -2.07 6.15 8.88
N LEU A 154 -2.90 5.85 9.88
CA LEU A 154 -3.10 6.76 11.01
C LEU A 154 -1.79 7.01 11.77
N ASN A 155 -1.00 5.98 12.03
CA ASN A 155 0.32 6.13 12.65
C ASN A 155 1.27 6.97 11.80
N ALA A 156 1.23 6.84 10.47
CA ALA A 156 2.06 7.65 9.58
C ALA A 156 1.64 9.14 9.54
N LEU A 157 0.35 9.43 9.77
CA LEU A 157 -0.19 10.80 9.74
C LEU A 157 -0.11 11.52 11.09
N ASP A 158 -0.47 10.82 12.17
CA ASP A 158 -0.66 11.38 13.51
C ASP A 158 0.49 11.03 14.46
N GLY A 159 1.30 10.03 14.13
CA GLY A 159 2.28 9.46 15.05
C GLY A 159 3.32 10.47 15.55
N VAL A 160 4.00 10.09 16.63
CA VAL A 160 5.02 10.91 17.31
C VAL A 160 6.19 11.29 16.39
N ALA A 161 6.42 10.51 15.34
CA ALA A 161 7.45 10.76 14.33
C ALA A 161 6.95 11.55 13.10
N ALA A 162 5.67 11.90 13.03
CA ALA A 162 5.11 12.60 11.89
C ALA A 162 5.59 14.05 11.85
N SER A 163 6.13 14.49 10.71
CA SER A 163 6.62 15.86 10.56
C SER A 163 5.49 16.88 10.62
N GLU A 164 5.80 18.04 11.22
CA GLU A 164 4.87 19.14 11.45
C GLU A 164 5.04 20.25 10.40
N GLY A 165 4.11 21.21 10.39
CA GLY A 165 4.20 22.40 9.54
C GLY A 165 3.88 22.16 8.07
N ARG A 166 3.10 21.12 7.76
CA ARG A 166 2.63 20.79 6.40
C ARG A 166 1.10 20.82 6.33
N LEU A 167 0.59 21.15 5.15
CA LEU A 167 -0.83 21.06 4.82
C LEU A 167 -1.09 19.68 4.21
N LEU A 168 -1.93 18.87 4.85
CA LEU A 168 -2.36 17.59 4.32
C LEU A 168 -3.69 17.73 3.60
N PHE A 169 -3.78 17.19 2.39
CA PHE A 169 -5.04 17.04 1.65
C PHE A 169 -5.27 15.56 1.34
N ALA A 170 -6.50 15.11 1.52
CA ALA A 170 -6.99 13.78 1.17
C ALA A 170 -8.36 13.88 0.47
#